data_AF-W7SEL7-F1
#
_entry.id   AF-W7SEL7-F1
#
_cell.length_a   1.000
_cell.length_b   1.000
_cell.length_c   1.000
_cell.angle_alpha   90.00
_cell.angle_beta   90.00
_cell.angle_gamma   90.00
#
_symmetry.space_group_name_H-M   'P 1'
#
loop_
_entity.id
_entity.type
_entity.pdbx_description
1 polymer ?
#
loop_
_entity_poly.entity_id
_entity_poly.type
_entity_poly.pdbx_seq_one_letter_code
_entity_poly.pdbx_strand_id
1 'polypeptide(L)'
;MQDRSGLTLPENHARSRRRLLGAVGAVALTLALSSAVTTGTATARPAGCARSATFDGTEIQVDNCAGNDGKHGWVWIHTGNAAKIHWADVDVTLDTGVFATVSADRNKTNTGIFVQHITKAKICNFVSPPIGFPRVPVPSCSVDIPF
;
A
#
# COMPACT_ATOMS: atom_id res chain seq x y z
N MET A 1 51.93 22.40 5.83
CA MET A 1 52.23 22.86 4.46
C MET A 1 53.59 22.30 4.06
N GLN A 2 53.60 21.30 3.17
CA GLN A 2 54.70 20.60 2.48
C GLN A 2 54.05 19.34 1.87
N ASP A 3 54.29 18.84 0.67
CA ASP A 3 55.28 19.13 -0.37
C ASP A 3 54.78 18.57 -1.74
N ARG A 4 55.44 18.99 -2.82
CA ARG A 4 55.17 18.72 -4.25
C ARG A 4 55.51 17.29 -4.71
N SER A 5 54.96 16.94 -5.89
CA SER A 5 55.54 16.18 -7.04
C SER A 5 54.46 15.21 -7.56
N GLY A 6 53.88 15.34 -8.76
CA GLY A 6 54.47 15.54 -10.09
C GLY A 6 54.51 14.19 -10.80
N LEU A 7 53.77 13.99 -11.92
CA LEU A 7 54.14 13.15 -13.08
C LEU A 7 53.04 13.13 -14.20
N THR A 8 53.36 13.83 -15.31
CA THR A 8 53.27 13.43 -16.74
C THR A 8 52.05 12.69 -17.36
N LEU A 9 51.55 13.30 -18.45
CA LEU A 9 50.79 12.74 -19.59
C LEU A 9 51.59 11.65 -20.35
N PRO A 10 50.99 10.73 -21.18
CA PRO A 10 50.61 11.12 -22.56
C PRO A 10 49.42 10.38 -23.23
N GLU A 11 48.93 11.06 -24.29
CA GLU A 11 48.37 10.63 -25.59
C GLU A 11 48.05 9.14 -25.88
N ASN A 12 46.85 8.85 -26.43
CA ASN A 12 46.65 8.54 -27.86
C ASN A 12 45.28 7.90 -28.23
N HIS A 13 44.78 8.38 -29.36
CA HIS A 13 43.78 7.84 -30.30
C HIS A 13 43.45 6.33 -30.29
N ALA A 14 42.13 6.03 -30.35
CA ALA A 14 41.44 5.08 -31.27
C ALA A 14 40.08 4.73 -30.63
N ARG A 15 38.91 4.70 -31.28
CA ARG A 15 38.58 4.42 -32.68
C ARG A 15 37.14 4.90 -32.90
N SER A 16 36.95 5.90 -33.76
CA SER A 16 35.66 6.17 -34.38
C SER A 16 35.39 5.09 -35.42
N ARG A 17 34.21 4.44 -35.36
CA ARG A 17 33.33 4.05 -36.48
C ARG A 17 32.35 2.95 -36.06
N ARG A 18 31.05 3.29 -36.15
CA ARG A 18 29.94 2.59 -36.85
C ARG A 18 28.65 3.28 -36.38
N ARG A 19 28.21 4.36 -37.05
CA ARG A 19 27.14 4.36 -38.07
C ARG A 19 26.09 3.27 -37.81
N LEU A 20 24.86 3.68 -37.51
CA LEU A 20 23.67 3.39 -38.32
C LEU A 20 22.50 4.28 -37.90
N LEU A 21 22.00 5.01 -38.89
CA LEU A 21 20.71 5.68 -38.94
C LEU A 21 19.58 4.68 -38.65
N GLY A 22 18.50 5.15 -38.02
CA GLY A 22 17.23 4.44 -37.97
C GLY A 22 16.15 5.27 -37.28
N ALA A 23 15.48 6.12 -38.05
CA ALA A 23 14.34 6.91 -37.61
C ALA A 23 13.11 6.01 -37.34
N VAL A 24 12.46 6.18 -36.19
CA VAL A 24 11.02 5.90 -35.96
C VAL A 24 10.64 6.76 -34.75
N GLY A 25 9.95 7.89 -34.89
CA GLY A 25 8.52 7.97 -35.21
C GLY A 25 7.85 8.66 -34.01
N ALA A 26 7.46 9.91 -34.17
CA ALA A 26 6.71 10.65 -33.16
C ALA A 26 5.38 9.95 -32.92
N VAL A 27 5.21 9.32 -31.75
CA VAL A 27 3.93 8.76 -31.33
C VAL A 27 3.21 9.79 -30.48
N ALA A 28 1.97 10.02 -30.88
CA ALA A 28 1.01 10.98 -30.36
C ALA A 28 0.93 11.02 -28.83
N LEU A 29 0.83 12.24 -28.31
CA LEU A 29 0.49 12.52 -26.92
C LEU A 29 -1.00 12.16 -26.70
N THR A 30 -1.27 10.91 -26.39
CA THR A 30 -2.60 10.48 -25.95
C THR A 30 -2.81 11.03 -24.54
N LEU A 31 -3.72 12.00 -24.40
CA LEU A 31 -4.29 12.37 -23.10
C LEU A 31 -5.05 11.15 -22.56
N ALA A 32 -4.34 10.27 -21.87
CA ALA A 32 -4.97 9.32 -20.97
C ALA A 32 -5.47 10.11 -19.76
N LEU A 33 -6.78 10.30 -19.66
CA LEU A 33 -7.41 10.48 -18.35
C LEU A 33 -7.22 9.17 -17.58
N SER A 34 -6.03 8.98 -17.04
CA SER A 34 -5.78 7.99 -16.02
C SER A 34 -6.52 8.49 -14.79
N SER A 35 -7.75 8.03 -14.59
CA SER A 35 -8.31 7.90 -13.26
C SER A 35 -7.42 6.89 -12.54
N ALA A 36 -6.25 7.35 -12.11
CA ALA A 36 -5.37 6.65 -11.22
C ALA A 36 -6.10 6.56 -9.89
N VAL A 37 -6.96 5.55 -9.77
CA VAL A 37 -7.16 4.91 -8.49
C VAL A 37 -5.79 4.35 -8.17
N THR A 38 -5.03 5.09 -7.39
CA THR A 38 -3.82 4.57 -6.76
C THR A 38 -4.29 3.41 -5.90
N THR A 39 -4.28 2.20 -6.47
CA THR A 39 -4.45 0.99 -5.69
C THR A 39 -3.23 0.93 -4.78
N GLY A 40 -3.36 1.45 -3.57
CA GLY A 40 -2.35 1.31 -2.54
C GLY A 40 -1.96 -0.17 -2.45
N THR A 41 -0.69 -0.48 -2.59
CA THR A 41 -0.21 -1.84 -2.41
C THR A 41 -0.26 -2.15 -0.92
N ALA A 42 -1.27 -2.92 -0.50
CA ALA A 42 -1.29 -3.48 0.85
C ALA A 42 -0.05 -4.35 1.02
N THR A 43 0.91 -3.89 1.82
CA THR A 43 2.15 -4.64 2.08
C THR A 43 1.91 -5.56 3.26
N ALA A 44 1.62 -6.83 2.99
CA ALA A 44 1.41 -7.83 4.03
C ALA A 44 2.75 -8.28 4.63
N ARG A 45 2.90 -8.22 5.96
CA ARG A 45 4.08 -8.76 6.66
C ARG A 45 3.69 -9.99 7.50
N PRO A 46 4.27 -11.18 7.23
CA PRO A 46 4.05 -12.35 8.07
C PRO A 46 4.78 -12.22 9.41
N ALA A 47 4.06 -12.42 10.51
CA ALA A 47 4.61 -12.64 11.84
C ALA A 47 3.89 -13.85 12.47
N GLY A 48 4.26 -15.07 12.07
CA GLY A 48 3.59 -16.30 12.53
C GLY A 48 2.12 -16.38 12.10
N CYS A 49 1.21 -16.51 13.06
CA CYS A 49 -0.25 -16.55 12.89
C CYS A 49 -0.91 -15.16 12.79
N ALA A 50 -0.12 -14.09 12.90
CA ALA A 50 -0.55 -12.72 12.64
C ALA A 50 -0.08 -12.22 11.26
N ARG A 51 -0.93 -11.43 10.62
CA ARG A 51 -0.62 -10.67 9.40
C ARG A 51 -0.90 -9.20 9.66
N SER A 52 0.01 -8.32 9.26
CA SER A 52 -0.26 -6.88 9.23
C SER A 52 -0.20 -6.36 7.81
N ALA A 53 -0.96 -5.30 7.54
CA ALA A 53 -0.93 -4.61 6.26
C ALA A 53 -1.17 -3.11 6.46
N THR A 54 -0.65 -2.30 5.53
CA THR A 54 -0.89 -0.87 5.50
C THR A 54 -1.43 -0.47 4.14
N PHE A 55 -2.50 0.32 4.12
CA PHE A 55 -3.13 0.83 2.91
C PHE A 55 -3.52 2.30 3.10
N ASP A 56 -2.93 3.19 2.30
CA ASP A 56 -3.13 4.65 2.30
C ASP A 56 -3.02 5.33 3.69
N GLY A 57 -2.22 4.78 4.61
CA GLY A 57 -2.04 5.30 5.96
C GLY A 57 -3.00 4.73 7.01
N THR A 58 -3.82 3.75 6.63
CA THR A 58 -4.50 2.84 7.57
C THR A 58 -3.64 1.60 7.76
N GLU A 59 -3.31 1.29 9.00
CA GLU A 59 -2.63 0.06 9.39
C GLU A 59 -3.65 -0.92 9.96
N ILE A 60 -3.51 -2.19 9.62
CA ILE A 60 -4.24 -3.27 10.25
C ILE A 60 -3.28 -4.34 10.73
N GLN A 61 -3.68 -5.03 11.78
CA GLN A 61 -3.14 -6.30 12.21
C GLN A 61 -4.29 -7.27 12.42
N VAL A 62 -4.16 -8.45 11.84
CA VAL A 62 -5.10 -9.55 12.00
C VAL A 62 -4.36 -10.71 12.61
N ASP A 63 -4.92 -11.30 13.64
CA ASP A 63 -4.27 -12.31 14.45
C ASP A 63 -5.20 -13.51 14.68
N ASN A 64 -4.77 -14.70 14.24
CA ASN A 64 -5.42 -15.99 14.51
C ASN A 64 -4.59 -16.87 15.46
N CYS A 65 -3.70 -16.28 16.26
CA CYS A 65 -2.80 -17.01 17.13
C CYS A 65 -3.51 -17.68 18.30
N ALA A 66 -3.06 -18.90 18.63
CA ALA A 66 -3.63 -19.73 19.69
C ALA A 66 -3.45 -19.18 21.12
N GLY A 67 -2.92 -17.96 21.28
CA GLY A 67 -2.64 -17.30 22.57
C GLY A 67 -3.75 -16.37 23.07
N ASN A 68 -4.64 -15.88 22.19
CA ASN A 68 -5.88 -15.21 22.57
C ASN A 68 -6.98 -16.29 22.69
N ASP A 69 -6.84 -17.16 23.68
CA ASP A 69 -7.83 -18.19 24.04
C ASP A 69 -8.05 -19.30 22.98
N GLY A 70 -7.22 -19.36 21.94
CA GLY A 70 -7.14 -20.51 21.02
C GLY A 70 -8.34 -20.69 20.10
N LYS A 71 -9.32 -19.81 20.18
CA LYS A 71 -10.62 -19.91 19.50
C LYS A 71 -11.00 -18.64 18.77
N HIS A 72 -10.29 -17.53 19.03
CA HIS A 72 -10.74 -16.21 18.64
C HIS A 72 -9.81 -15.56 17.61
N GLY A 73 -10.38 -15.13 16.48
CA GLY A 73 -9.73 -14.23 15.55
C GLY A 73 -9.78 -12.80 16.08
N TRP A 74 -8.73 -12.04 15.84
CA TRP A 74 -8.60 -10.67 16.32
C TRP A 74 -8.21 -9.73 15.18
N VAL A 75 -8.81 -8.54 15.17
CA VAL A 75 -8.48 -7.47 14.23
C VAL A 75 -8.20 -6.21 15.03
N TRP A 76 -7.12 -5.55 14.68
CA TRP A 76 -6.83 -4.19 15.09
C TRP A 76 -6.63 -3.33 13.86
N ILE A 77 -7.22 -2.15 13.91
CA ILE A 77 -7.13 -1.16 12.87
C ILE A 77 -6.72 0.16 13.51
N HIS A 78 -5.74 0.82 12.91
CA HIS A 78 -5.37 2.18 13.21
C HIS A 78 -5.41 3.00 11.93
N THR A 79 -6.25 4.02 11.90
CA THR A 79 -6.24 5.02 10.84
C THR A 79 -5.28 6.13 11.25
N GLY A 80 -4.15 6.27 10.55
CA GLY A 80 -3.18 7.33 10.82
C GLY A 80 -3.73 8.73 10.52
N ASN A 81 -2.88 9.74 10.65
CA ASN A 81 -3.25 11.14 10.37
C ASN A 81 -3.20 11.49 8.88
N ALA A 82 -3.59 10.57 7.99
CA ALA A 82 -3.71 10.87 6.58
C ALA A 82 -4.76 11.98 6.39
N ALA A 83 -4.37 13.10 5.76
CA ALA A 83 -5.22 14.29 5.70
C ALA A 83 -6.59 14.07 5.04
N LYS A 84 -6.69 13.05 4.19
CA LYS A 84 -7.86 12.79 3.35
C LYS A 84 -8.75 11.65 3.85
N ILE A 85 -8.29 10.79 4.77
CA ILE A 85 -9.10 9.67 5.27
C ILE A 85 -10.09 10.19 6.31
N HIS A 86 -11.36 9.85 6.15
CA HIS A 86 -12.42 10.14 7.12
C HIS A 86 -12.57 9.01 8.14
N TRP A 87 -12.69 7.78 7.66
CA TRP A 87 -12.66 6.54 8.44
C TRP A 87 -12.20 5.41 7.53
N ALA A 88 -11.94 4.25 8.12
CA ALA A 88 -11.62 3.04 7.41
C ALA A 88 -12.35 1.85 8.01
N ASP A 89 -12.75 0.93 7.14
CA ASP A 89 -13.41 -0.32 7.46
C ASP A 89 -12.48 -1.49 7.12
N VAL A 90 -12.44 -2.49 7.99
CA VAL A 90 -11.84 -3.80 7.71
C VAL A 90 -12.96 -4.81 7.60
N ASP A 91 -13.23 -5.24 6.38
CA ASP A 91 -14.15 -6.35 6.13
C ASP A 91 -13.39 -7.66 6.33
N VAL A 92 -13.91 -8.53 7.18
CA VAL A 92 -13.35 -9.86 7.43
C VAL A 92 -14.35 -10.96 7.09
N THR A 93 -13.80 -12.07 6.57
CA THR A 93 -14.54 -13.32 6.35
C THR A 93 -14.10 -14.35 7.38
N LEU A 94 -15.05 -14.85 8.16
CA LEU A 94 -14.81 -15.89 9.15
C LEU A 94 -14.85 -17.28 8.51
N ASP A 95 -14.31 -18.30 9.19
CA ASP A 95 -14.33 -19.70 8.75
C ASP A 95 -15.75 -20.26 8.51
N THR A 96 -16.77 -19.73 9.18
CA THR A 96 -18.18 -20.03 8.96
C THR A 96 -18.76 -19.41 7.69
N GLY A 97 -18.01 -18.54 7.01
CA GLY A 97 -18.48 -17.73 5.88
C GLY A 97 -19.23 -16.46 6.27
N VAL A 98 -19.35 -16.17 7.58
CA VAL A 98 -19.92 -14.92 8.08
C VAL A 98 -18.99 -13.74 7.79
N PHE A 99 -19.57 -12.62 7.37
CA PHE A 99 -18.87 -11.36 7.19
C PHE A 99 -19.05 -10.48 8.42
N ALA A 100 -17.96 -9.83 8.84
CA ALA A 100 -17.99 -8.81 9.86
C ALA A 100 -17.11 -7.62 9.46
N THR A 101 -17.37 -6.47 10.07
CA THR A 101 -16.63 -5.23 9.78
C THR A 101 -16.13 -4.62 11.08
N VAL A 102 -14.87 -4.16 11.07
CA VAL A 102 -14.29 -3.35 12.14
C VAL A 102 -13.95 -1.98 11.58
N SER A 103 -14.47 -0.92 12.20
CA SER A 103 -14.32 0.45 11.71
C SER A 103 -13.48 1.29 12.66
N ALA A 104 -12.65 2.18 12.12
CA ALA A 104 -11.97 3.23 12.88
C ALA A 104 -12.08 4.57 12.16
N ASP A 105 -12.45 5.61 12.92
CA ASP A 105 -12.40 6.98 12.44
C ASP A 105 -10.96 7.45 12.23
N ARG A 106 -10.78 8.54 11.47
CA ARG A 106 -9.49 9.20 11.28
C ARG A 106 -8.76 9.43 12.62
N ASN A 107 -7.48 9.04 12.65
CA ASN A 107 -6.62 9.21 13.82
C ASN A 107 -7.14 8.47 15.07
N LYS A 108 -7.90 7.39 14.86
CA LYS A 108 -8.38 6.50 15.91
C LYS A 108 -7.90 5.07 15.66
N THR A 109 -8.01 4.29 16.72
CA THR A 109 -7.72 2.86 16.75
C THR A 109 -8.96 2.14 17.25
N ASN A 110 -9.28 1.01 16.63
CA ASN A 110 -10.35 0.14 17.09
C ASN A 110 -9.95 -1.33 16.95
N THR A 111 -10.65 -2.18 17.69
CA THR A 111 -10.37 -3.60 17.81
C THR A 111 -11.66 -4.41 17.68
N GLY A 112 -11.61 -5.48 16.89
CA GLY A 112 -12.67 -6.49 16.80
C GLY A 112 -12.16 -7.84 17.29
N ILE A 113 -12.99 -8.57 18.05
CA ILE A 113 -12.71 -9.92 18.54
C ILE A 113 -13.82 -10.83 18.03
N PHE A 114 -13.44 -11.94 17.41
CA PHE A 114 -14.34 -12.89 16.78
C PHE A 114 -14.15 -14.26 17.40
N VAL A 115 -15.21 -15.05 17.57
CA VAL A 115 -15.17 -16.43 18.11
C VAL A 115 -14.66 -17.49 17.12
N GLN A 116 -14.16 -17.04 15.98
CA GLN A 116 -13.86 -17.83 14.80
C GLN A 116 -12.59 -17.29 14.15
N HIS A 117 -11.92 -18.14 13.37
CA HIS A 117 -10.75 -17.72 12.62
C HIS A 117 -11.13 -16.81 11.45
N ILE A 118 -10.28 -15.83 11.18
CA ILE A 118 -10.38 -14.93 10.03
C ILE A 118 -9.65 -15.57 8.86
N THR A 119 -10.36 -15.78 7.76
CA THR A 119 -9.83 -16.42 6.54
C THR A 119 -9.42 -15.40 5.48
N LYS A 120 -10.05 -14.22 5.49
CA LYS A 120 -9.77 -13.10 4.59
C LYS A 120 -10.00 -11.78 5.30
N ALA A 121 -9.21 -10.78 4.97
CA ALA A 121 -9.42 -9.40 5.40
C ALA A 121 -9.18 -8.43 4.25
N LYS A 122 -9.95 -7.35 4.19
CA LYS A 122 -9.87 -6.31 3.17
C LYS A 122 -10.04 -4.95 3.82
N ILE A 123 -9.14 -4.00 3.51
CA ILE A 123 -9.19 -2.63 4.04
C ILE A 123 -9.95 -1.76 3.04
N CYS A 124 -10.92 -0.99 3.51
CA CYS A 124 -11.64 0.02 2.72
C CYS A 124 -11.53 1.37 3.42
N ASN A 125 -10.77 2.29 2.84
CA ASN A 125 -10.64 3.66 3.31
C ASN A 125 -11.68 4.55 2.65
N PHE A 126 -12.26 5.48 3.41
CA PHE A 126 -13.20 6.47 2.91
C PHE A 126 -12.53 7.83 2.89
N VAL A 127 -12.27 8.36 1.69
CA VAL A 127 -11.49 9.59 1.52
C VAL A 127 -12.33 10.75 1.00
N SER A 128 -11.94 11.98 1.36
CA SER A 128 -12.54 13.17 0.76
C SER A 128 -12.24 13.16 -0.75
N PRO A 129 -13.24 13.42 -1.59
CA PRO A 129 -13.01 13.48 -3.02
C PRO A 129 -12.15 14.70 -3.40
N PRO A 130 -11.60 14.71 -4.62
CA PRO A 130 -10.85 15.85 -5.13
C PRO A 130 -11.67 17.15 -5.12
N ILE A 131 -10.97 18.28 -5.15
CA ILE A 131 -11.60 19.60 -5.25
C ILE A 131 -12.50 19.65 -6.50
N GLY A 132 -13.74 20.13 -6.33
CA GLY A 132 -14.73 20.23 -7.41
C GLY A 132 -15.78 19.12 -7.41
N PHE A 133 -15.67 18.13 -6.52
CA PHE A 133 -16.69 17.11 -6.31
C PHE A 133 -17.48 17.38 -5.01
N PRO A 134 -18.75 16.93 -4.92
CA PRO A 134 -19.52 17.02 -3.68
C PRO A 134 -18.76 16.32 -2.55
N ARG A 135 -18.83 16.85 -1.32
CA ARG A 135 -18.13 16.32 -0.13
C ARG A 135 -18.76 15.00 0.36
N VAL A 136 -18.80 13.98 -0.48
CA VAL A 136 -19.22 12.63 -0.11
C VAL A 136 -17.97 11.76 -0.09
N PRO A 137 -17.67 11.08 1.02
CA PRO A 137 -16.52 10.19 1.12
C PRO A 137 -16.57 9.10 0.02
N VAL A 138 -15.44 8.90 -0.67
CA VAL A 138 -15.30 7.88 -1.72
C VAL A 138 -14.56 6.67 -1.14
N PRO A 139 -15.11 5.46 -1.25
CA PRO A 139 -14.42 4.25 -0.81
C PRO A 139 -13.26 3.89 -1.75
N SER A 140 -12.12 3.55 -1.17
CA SER A 140 -10.95 2.96 -1.82
C SER A 140 -10.55 1.72 -1.04
N CYS A 141 -10.56 0.55 -1.69
CA CYS A 141 -10.30 -0.72 -1.02
C CYS A 141 -9.03 -1.40 -1.53
N SER A 142 -8.32 -2.07 -0.63
CA SER A 142 -7.18 -2.92 -0.96
C SER A 142 -7.63 -4.24 -1.60
N VAL A 143 -6.67 -4.93 -2.23
CA VAL A 143 -6.82 -6.35 -2.59
C VAL A 143 -6.79 -7.20 -1.30
N ASP A 144 -7.45 -8.35 -1.31
CA ASP A 144 -7.55 -9.28 -0.17
C ASP A 144 -6.19 -9.58 0.48
N ILE A 145 -6.17 -9.61 1.81
CA ILE A 145 -5.04 -10.11 2.61
C ILE A 145 -5.34 -11.59 2.90
N PRO A 146 -4.62 -12.53 2.25
CA PRO A 146 -4.83 -13.95 2.47
C PRO A 146 -4.17 -14.41 3.78
N PHE A 147 -4.81 -15.37 4.46
CA PHE A 147 -4.33 -15.97 5.72
C PHE A 147 -3.86 -17.40 5.50
#